data_AF-A0A2T5LS09-F1
#
_entry.id   AF-A0A2T5LS09-F1
#
_cell.length_a   1.000
_cell.length_b   1.000
_cell.length_c   1.000
_cell.angle_alpha   90.00
_cell.angle_beta   90.00
_cell.angle_gamma   90.00
#
_symmetry.space_group_name_H-M   'P 1'
#
loop_
_entity.id
_entity.type
_entity.pdbx_description
1 polymer ?
#
loop_
_entity_poly.entity_id
_entity_poly.type
_entity_poly.pdbx_seq_one_letter_code
_entity_poly.pdbx_strand_id
1 'polypeptide(L)'
;TSSSRLHVSQDRHQIFITFAEYDCNYIQYLDNTLPPNSPRPFLKMHEFGPWNTMIRSDMEIIGSILLAISLRAYSDANLGKPSTSEQHSS
;
A
#
# COMPACT_ATOMS: atom_id res chain seq x y z
N THR A 1 6.40 -12.46 -5.88
CA THR A 1 6.54 -11.54 -4.74
C THR A 1 5.16 -10.95 -4.46
N SER A 2 4.65 -11.05 -3.23
CA SER A 2 3.35 -10.45 -2.90
C SER A 2 3.50 -8.93 -2.88
N SER A 3 2.72 -8.22 -3.69
CA SER A 3 2.71 -6.76 -3.75
C SER A 3 1.53 -6.25 -2.92
N SER A 4 1.78 -5.84 -1.67
CA SER A 4 0.72 -5.23 -0.87
C SER A 4 0.41 -3.83 -1.41
N ARG A 5 -0.84 -3.58 -1.78
CA ARG A 5 -1.32 -2.26 -2.19
C ARG A 5 -2.12 -1.64 -1.05
N LEU A 6 -1.70 -0.44 -0.64
CA LEU A 6 -2.44 0.40 0.29
C LEU A 6 -3.51 1.19 -0.47
N HIS A 7 -4.72 1.22 0.06
CA HIS A 7 -5.80 2.13 -0.32
C HIS A 7 -6.21 2.94 0.91
N VAL A 8 -6.34 4.26 0.76
CA VAL A 8 -6.94 5.14 1.77
C VAL A 8 -8.25 5.66 1.22
N SER A 9 -9.36 5.42 1.90
CA SER A 9 -10.70 5.83 1.49
C SER A 9 -11.39 6.65 2.57
N GLN A 10 -12.39 7.42 2.19
CA GLN A 10 -13.19 8.21 3.10
C GLN A 10 -14.68 8.09 2.75
N ASP A 11 -15.52 7.90 3.77
CA ASP A 11 -16.96 8.07 3.70
C ASP A 11 -17.41 9.10 4.74
N ARG A 12 -17.97 10.23 4.28
CA ARG A 12 -18.33 11.40 5.09
C ARG A 12 -17.22 11.81 6.09
N HIS A 13 -17.36 11.43 7.35
CA HIS A 13 -16.43 11.79 8.44
C HIS A 13 -15.60 10.59 8.89
N GLN A 14 -15.55 9.51 8.12
CA GLN A 14 -14.86 8.27 8.45
C GLN A 14 -13.77 8.01 7.42
N ILE A 15 -12.54 7.81 7.89
CA ILE A 15 -11.41 7.36 7.07
C ILE A 15 -11.20 5.87 7.31
N PHE A 16 -10.83 5.16 6.25
CA PHE A 16 -10.47 3.74 6.27
C PHE A 16 -9.12 3.54 5.58
N ILE A 17 -8.34 2.58 6.09
CA ILE A 17 -7.13 2.09 5.46
C ILE A 17 -7.36 0.64 5.06
N THR A 18 -7.14 0.31 3.79
CA THR A 18 -7.32 -1.04 3.28
C THR A 18 -6.03 -1.54 2.63
N PHE A 19 -5.57 -2.72 3.07
CA PHE A 19 -4.46 -3.43 2.45
C PHE A 19 -4.97 -4.56 1.56
N ALA A 20 -4.63 -4.51 0.29
CA ALA A 20 -4.91 -5.54 -0.68
C ALA A 20 -3.81 -6.62 -0.65
N GLU A 21 -4.20 -7.85 -0.35
CA GLU A 21 -3.37 -9.06 -0.42
C GLU A 21 -3.86 -9.95 -1.56
N TYR A 22 -2.96 -10.25 -2.48
CA TYR A 22 -3.21 -11.12 -3.63
C TYR A 22 -1.89 -11.68 -4.15
N ASP A 23 -1.95 -12.81 -4.85
CA ASP A 23 -0.80 -13.50 -5.41
C ASP A 23 -0.68 -13.28 -6.94
N CYS A 24 0.28 -13.96 -7.56
CA CYS A 24 0.47 -13.90 -9.02
C CYS A 24 -0.69 -14.52 -9.80
N ASN A 25 -1.43 -15.47 -9.21
CA ASN A 25 -2.59 -16.06 -9.87
C ASN A 25 -3.69 -15.02 -10.03
N TYR A 26 -3.91 -14.18 -9.01
CA TYR A 26 -4.85 -13.07 -9.11
C TYR A 26 -4.51 -12.10 -10.25
N ILE A 27 -3.22 -11.79 -10.44
CA ILE A 27 -2.78 -10.97 -11.57
C ILE A 27 -3.05 -11.67 -12.91
N GLN A 28 -2.70 -12.94 -13.04
CA GLN A 28 -2.99 -13.73 -14.25
C GLN A 28 -4.49 -13.81 -14.56
N TYR A 29 -5.32 -13.87 -13.52
CA TYR A 29 -6.77 -13.83 -13.66
C TYR A 29 -7.24 -12.48 -14.24
N LEU A 30 -6.74 -11.35 -13.74
CA LEU A 30 -7.06 -10.02 -14.27
C LEU A 30 -6.56 -9.84 -15.71
N ASP A 31 -5.40 -10.41 -16.04
CA ASP A 31 -4.80 -10.32 -17.38
C ASP A 31 -5.38 -11.32 -18.38
N ASN A 32 -6.37 -12.14 -17.99
CA ASN A 32 -6.93 -13.24 -18.79
C ASN A 32 -5.88 -14.26 -19.27
N THR A 33 -4.80 -14.45 -18.50
CA THR A 33 -3.71 -15.40 -18.78
C THR A 33 -3.73 -16.60 -17.83
N LEU A 34 -4.68 -16.68 -16.90
CA LEU A 34 -4.82 -17.78 -15.96
C LEU A 34 -5.10 -19.11 -16.71
N PRO A 35 -4.34 -20.19 -16.45
CA PRO A 35 -4.55 -21.45 -17.14
C PRO A 35 -5.97 -22.01 -16.97
N PRO A 36 -6.56 -22.64 -18.01
CA PRO A 36 -7.85 -23.30 -17.89
C PRO A 36 -7.88 -24.31 -16.72
N ASN A 37 -9.01 -24.38 -16.01
CA ASN A 37 -9.23 -25.22 -14.82
C ASN A 37 -8.42 -24.85 -13.56
N SER A 38 -7.69 -23.72 -13.56
CA SER A 38 -7.10 -23.19 -12.33
C SER A 38 -8.20 -22.76 -11.35
N PRO A 39 -8.01 -22.92 -10.02
CA PRO A 39 -8.89 -22.31 -9.03
C PRO A 39 -8.98 -20.80 -9.25
N ARG A 40 -10.17 -20.21 -9.05
CA ARG A 40 -10.31 -18.75 -9.16
C ARG A 40 -9.57 -18.09 -7.99
N PRO A 41 -8.57 -17.25 -8.26
CA PRO A 41 -7.87 -16.51 -7.23
C PRO A 41 -8.75 -15.36 -6.73
N PHE A 42 -8.61 -15.01 -5.45
CA PHE A 42 -9.35 -13.92 -4.82
C PHE A 42 -8.40 -12.85 -4.30
N LEU A 43 -8.84 -11.59 -4.39
CA LEU A 43 -8.26 -10.48 -3.67
C LEU A 43 -8.80 -10.48 -2.23
N LYS A 44 -7.91 -10.47 -1.24
CA LYS A 44 -8.30 -10.25 0.15
C LYS A 44 -8.03 -8.80 0.52
N MET A 45 -9.06 -8.10 0.99
CA MET A 45 -8.97 -6.73 1.47
C MET A 45 -8.98 -6.73 3.00
N HIS A 46 -7.91 -6.24 3.61
CA HIS A 46 -7.80 -6.06 5.06
C HIS A 46 -8.06 -4.60 5.39
N GLU A 47 -9.26 -4.30 5.86
CA GLU A 47 -9.72 -2.95 6.18
C GLU A 47 -9.54 -2.64 7.67
N PHE A 48 -9.11 -1.42 7.96
CA PHE A 48 -8.93 -0.85 9.28
C PHE A 48 -9.63 0.50 9.37
N GLY A 49 -10.18 0.81 10.55
CA GLY A 49 -10.99 2.01 10.81
C GLY A 49 -12.34 1.64 11.44
N PRO A 50 -13.31 2.56 11.46
CA PRO A 50 -13.23 3.94 10.96
C PRO A 50 -12.48 4.88 11.91
N TRP A 51 -11.71 5.82 11.35
CA TRP A 51 -11.22 7.00 12.08
C TRP A 51 -12.11 8.20 11.79
N ASN A 52 -12.61 8.88 12.83
CA ASN A 52 -13.53 10.00 12.68
C ASN A 52 -12.79 11.33 12.47
N THR A 53 -13.00 11.99 11.34
CA THR A 53 -12.33 13.27 11.01
C THR A 53 -12.73 14.44 11.91
N MET A 54 -13.85 14.31 12.63
CA MET A 54 -14.30 15.30 13.61
C MET A 54 -13.67 15.10 15.00
N ILE A 55 -12.94 13.99 15.21
CA ILE A 55 -12.28 13.67 16.47
C ILE A 55 -10.78 13.93 16.33
N ARG A 56 -10.25 14.86 17.15
CA ARG A 56 -8.83 15.23 17.13
C ARG A 56 -7.89 14.03 17.32
N SER A 57 -8.16 13.19 18.30
CA SER A 57 -7.31 12.02 18.60
C SER A 57 -7.29 11.02 17.44
N ASP A 58 -8.41 10.83 16.76
CA ASP A 58 -8.48 9.97 15.58
C ASP A 58 -7.61 10.52 14.45
N MET A 59 -7.64 11.85 14.25
CA MET A 59 -6.79 12.53 13.26
C MET A 59 -5.31 12.48 13.61
N GLU A 60 -4.94 12.55 14.89
CA GLU A 60 -3.56 12.37 15.35
C GLU A 60 -3.05 10.94 15.09
N ILE A 61 -3.88 9.93 15.36
CA ILE A 61 -3.56 8.52 15.12
C ILE A 61 -3.41 8.25 13.63
N ILE A 62 -4.41 8.59 12.82
CA ILE A 62 -4.39 8.28 11.38
C ILE A 62 -3.30 9.06 10.65
N GLY A 63 -3.06 10.32 11.04
CA GLY A 63 -1.95 11.11 10.51
C GLY A 63 -0.59 10.47 10.80
N SER A 64 -0.40 9.94 12.01
CA SER A 64 0.83 9.23 12.39
C SER A 64 1.03 7.94 11.59
N ILE A 65 -0.03 7.16 11.40
CA ILE A 65 0.01 5.92 10.59
C ILE A 65 0.38 6.24 9.13
N LEU A 66 -0.30 7.22 8.52
CA LEU A 66 -0.05 7.61 7.13
C LEU A 66 1.36 8.18 6.93
N LEU A 67 1.86 8.96 7.90
CA LEU A 67 3.23 9.45 7.88
C LEU A 67 4.25 8.31 7.94
N ALA A 68 4.05 7.35 8.86
CA ALA A 68 4.93 6.19 8.96
C ALA A 68 4.97 5.36 7.67
N ILE A 69 3.81 5.12 7.04
CA ILE A 69 3.74 4.42 5.76
C ILE A 69 4.44 5.22 4.65
N SER A 70 4.24 6.53 4.61
CA SER A 70 4.88 7.42 3.63
C SER A 70 6.40 7.40 3.75
N LEU A 71 6.92 7.47 4.99
CA LEU A 71 8.36 7.38 5.27
C LEU A 71 8.93 6.02 4.87
N ARG A 72 8.21 4.93 5.15
CA ARG A 72 8.62 3.59 4.74
C ARG A 72 8.67 3.45 3.21
N ALA A 73 7.63 3.89 2.52
CA ALA A 73 7.56 3.86 1.07
C ALA A 73 8.67 4.72 0.42
N TYR A 74 8.96 5.89 1.00
CA TYR A 74 10.06 6.75 0.57
C TYR A 74 11.42 6.06 0.76
N SER A 75 11.65 5.41 1.90
CA SER A 75 12.86 4.64 2.15
C SER A 75 13.03 3.51 1.12
N ASP A 76 11.98 2.72 0.90
CA ASP A 76 12.00 1.59 -0.05
C ASP A 76 12.27 2.07 -1.49
N ALA A 77 11.74 3.23 -1.89
CA ALA A 77 11.98 3.83 -3.21
C ALA A 77 13.40 4.39 -3.39
N ASN A 78 14.05 4.83 -2.32
CA ASN A 78 15.39 5.45 -2.39
C ASN A 78 16.54 4.47 -2.10
N LEU A 79 16.28 3.33 -1.44
CA LEU A 79 17.26 2.25 -1.27
C LEU A 79 17.76 1.66 -2.61
N GLY A 80 17.02 1.86 -3.71
CA GLY A 80 17.41 1.43 -5.05
C GLY A 80 18.31 2.42 -5.81
N LYS A 81 18.67 3.58 -5.24
CA LYS A 81 19.53 4.57 -5.91
C LYS A 81 20.95 4.50 -5.32
N PRO A 82 21.98 4.06 -6.09
CA PRO A 82 23.36 4.16 -5.63
C PRO A 82 23.71 5.63 -5.39
N SER A 83 24.34 5.91 -4.26
CA SER A 83 24.82 7.25 -3.91
C SER A 83 25.90 7.67 -4.91
N THR A 84 25.55 8.57 -5.83
CA THR A 84 26.53 9.30 -6.64
C THR A 84 27.26 10.29 -5.74
N SER A 85 28.27 9.81 -5.04
CA SER A 85 29.22 10.65 -4.31
C SER A 85 30.62 10.15 -4.56
N GLU A 86 31.11 10.36 -5.78
CA GLU A 86 32.54 10.45 -6.07
C GLU A 86 32.73 11.09 -7.46
N GLN A 87 33.80 11.87 -7.59
CA GLN A 87 34.28 12.61 -8.77
C GLN A 87 33.79 14.06 -8.92
N HIS A 88 34.28 14.93 -8.03
CA HIS A 88 34.83 16.21 -8.48
C HIS A 88 36.03 16.62 -7.58
N SER A 89 37.21 16.15 -7.94
CA SER A 89 38.47 16.87 -7.71
C SER A 89 39.42 16.48 -8.83
N SER A 90 39.68 17.48 -9.66
CA SER A 90 40.76 17.52 -10.65
C SER A 90 42.10 17.77 -9.96
#